data_AF-A0A139RJG1-F1
#
_entry.id   AF-A0A139RJG1-F1
#
_cell.length_a   1.000
_cell.length_b   1.000
_cell.length_c   1.000
_cell.angle_alpha   90.00
_cell.angle_beta   90.00
_cell.angle_gamma   90.00
#
_symmetry.space_group_name_H-M   'P 1'
#
loop_
_entity.id
_entity.type
_entity.pdbx_description
1 polymer ?
#
loop_
_entity_poly.entity_id
_entity_poly.type
_entity_poly.pdbx_seq_one_letter_code
_entity_poly.pdbx_strand_id
1 'polypeptide(L)'
;MNELMTSLQYTGIGGKRSSGYGQFDLTILDLPDSFKNRLTKAHQESVMTLTTSLPVEKELEYAMETGSYLLSKSSGFAFSTETNENYRKQDLYKFASGSTFSETFTGQIVDVRPLDFPHEVLNYAKPLFFKMEGER
;
A
#
# COMPACT_ATOMS: atom_id res chain seq x y z
N MET A 1 17.16 4.11 -0.62
CA MET A 1 15.91 4.03 -1.43
C MET A 1 16.20 4.08 -2.92
N ASN A 2 16.99 5.05 -3.40
CA ASN A 2 17.37 5.15 -4.81
C ASN A 2 18.10 3.89 -5.32
N GLU A 3 19.03 3.33 -4.54
CA GLU A 3 19.74 2.08 -4.90
C GLU A 3 18.80 0.90 -5.14
N LEU A 4 17.77 0.74 -4.30
CA LEU A 4 16.79 -0.35 -4.45
C LEU A 4 15.97 -0.19 -5.73
N MET A 5 15.51 1.03 -6.04
CA MET A 5 14.74 1.30 -7.26
C MET A 5 15.61 1.14 -8.52
N THR A 6 16.86 1.59 -8.49
CA THR A 6 17.81 1.41 -9.60
C THR A 6 18.08 -0.07 -9.86
N SER A 7 18.22 -0.89 -8.82
CA SER A 7 18.35 -2.34 -8.96
C SER A 7 17.07 -3.00 -9.49
N LEU A 8 15.90 -2.56 -8.99
CA LEU A 8 14.59 -3.09 -9.40
C LEU A 8 14.30 -2.90 -10.89
N GLN A 9 14.80 -1.84 -11.51
CA GLN A 9 14.59 -1.56 -12.93
C GLN A 9 15.09 -2.71 -13.83
N TYR A 10 16.18 -3.38 -13.43
CA TYR A 10 16.76 -4.51 -14.15
C TYR A 10 16.13 -5.85 -13.77
N THR A 11 15.70 -6.01 -12.52
CA THR A 11 15.10 -7.28 -12.05
C THR A 11 13.62 -7.41 -12.38
N GLY A 12 12.91 -6.28 -12.51
CA GLY A 12 11.51 -6.16 -12.87
C GLY A 12 10.53 -6.25 -11.70
N ILE A 13 9.35 -5.63 -11.86
CA ILE A 13 8.25 -5.64 -10.88
C ILE A 13 7.05 -6.40 -11.43
N GLY A 14 6.57 -7.40 -10.68
CA GLY A 14 5.42 -8.21 -11.08
C GLY A 14 5.65 -9.03 -12.36
N GLY A 15 4.61 -9.71 -12.83
CA GLY A 15 4.66 -10.51 -14.06
C GLY A 15 5.62 -11.72 -14.01
N LYS A 16 5.78 -12.38 -15.16
CA LYS A 16 6.75 -13.47 -15.35
C LYS A 16 8.13 -12.90 -15.66
N ARG A 17 8.83 -12.41 -14.63
CA ARG A 17 10.14 -11.74 -14.76
C ARG A 17 11.19 -12.55 -15.53
N SER A 18 11.26 -13.86 -15.28
CA SER A 18 12.18 -14.77 -16.00
C SER A 18 11.85 -14.97 -17.49
N SER A 19 10.67 -14.55 -17.93
CA SER A 19 10.23 -14.57 -19.34
C SER A 19 10.30 -13.19 -20.00
N GLY A 20 10.98 -12.22 -19.38
CA GLY A 20 11.24 -10.89 -19.95
C GLY A 20 10.22 -9.80 -19.59
N TYR A 21 9.26 -10.05 -18.70
CA TYR A 21 8.27 -9.04 -18.30
C TYR A 21 8.71 -8.24 -17.07
N GLY A 22 8.22 -7.00 -16.94
CA GLY A 22 8.27 -6.22 -15.69
C GLY A 22 9.48 -5.29 -15.53
N GLN A 23 10.47 -5.33 -16.44
CA GLN A 23 11.56 -4.34 -16.49
C GLN A 23 11.03 -2.95 -16.85
N PHE A 24 11.75 -1.91 -16.42
CA PHE A 24 11.42 -0.52 -16.66
C PHE A 24 12.69 0.35 -16.62
N ASP A 25 12.60 1.59 -17.12
CA ASP A 25 13.65 2.59 -17.00
C ASP A 25 13.30 3.58 -15.86
N LEU A 26 14.20 3.75 -14.89
CA LEU A 26 13.96 4.62 -13.75
C LEU A 26 14.35 6.07 -14.06
N THR A 27 13.40 6.98 -13.88
CA THR A 27 13.67 8.42 -13.77
C THR A 27 13.03 8.96 -12.49
N ILE A 28 13.82 9.70 -11.69
CA ILE A 28 13.34 10.34 -10.47
C ILE A 28 13.16 11.83 -10.77
N LEU A 29 11.95 12.34 -10.56
CA LEU A 29 11.58 13.73 -10.82
C LEU A 29 11.08 14.38 -9.55
N ASP A 30 11.23 15.70 -9.47
CA ASP A 30 10.57 16.49 -8.45
C ASP A 30 9.05 16.54 -8.68
N LEU A 31 8.29 16.55 -7.59
CA LEU A 31 6.84 16.69 -7.66
C LEU A 31 6.46 18.15 -7.91
N PRO A 32 5.49 18.43 -8.80
CA PRO A 32 4.92 19.78 -8.94
C PRO A 32 4.37 20.29 -7.61
N ASP A 33 4.61 21.56 -7.29
CA ASP A 33 4.20 22.14 -6.00
C ASP A 33 2.69 22.04 -5.76
N SER A 34 1.88 22.18 -6.81
CA SER A 34 0.43 22.01 -6.75
C SER A 34 0.00 20.64 -6.22
N PHE A 35 0.73 19.58 -6.56
CA PHE A 35 0.49 18.24 -6.05
C PHE A 35 1.11 18.04 -4.67
N LYS A 36 2.37 18.44 -4.51
CA LYS A 36 3.15 18.29 -3.26
C LYS A 36 2.48 18.95 -2.07
N ASN A 37 1.92 20.15 -2.24
CA ASN A 37 1.26 20.92 -1.18
C ASN A 37 -0.03 20.26 -0.65
N ARG A 38 -0.60 19.32 -1.41
CA ARG A 38 -1.80 18.56 -1.03
C ARG A 38 -1.47 17.21 -0.41
N LEU A 39 -0.22 16.74 -0.47
CA LEU A 39 0.20 15.50 0.16
C LEU A 39 0.27 15.68 1.67
N THR A 40 -0.26 14.72 2.42
CA THR A 40 -0.21 14.74 3.88
C THR A 40 -0.22 13.34 4.49
N LYS A 41 0.24 13.27 5.73
CA LYS A 41 0.08 12.10 6.62
C LYS A 41 -0.82 12.41 7.82
N ALA A 42 -1.16 13.68 8.03
CA ALA A 42 -1.99 14.15 9.13
C ALA A 42 -2.88 15.31 8.66
N HIS A 43 -4.20 15.17 8.79
CA HIS A 43 -5.18 16.18 8.41
C HIS A 43 -6.52 15.86 9.07
N GLN A 44 -7.20 16.86 9.61
CA GLN A 44 -8.49 16.72 10.32
C GLN A 44 -9.69 17.18 9.48
N GLU A 45 -9.55 17.09 8.15
CA GLU A 45 -10.64 17.32 7.19
C GLU A 45 -10.47 16.33 6.04
N SER A 46 -11.44 16.34 5.12
CA SER A 46 -11.56 15.40 4.01
C SER A 46 -10.25 15.10 3.29
N VAL A 47 -9.92 13.81 3.22
CA VAL A 47 -8.73 13.29 2.55
C VAL A 47 -9.06 12.10 1.66
N MET A 48 -8.25 11.89 0.64
CA MET A 48 -8.27 10.70 -0.22
C MET A 48 -6.97 9.91 -0.04
N THR A 49 -7.05 8.58 0.03
CA THR A 49 -5.84 7.72 0.09
C THR A 49 -5.19 7.58 -1.28
N LEU A 50 -3.87 7.70 -1.36
CA LEU A 50 -3.07 7.45 -2.57
C LEU A 50 -2.47 6.04 -2.61
N THR A 51 -2.73 5.25 -1.58
CA THR A 51 -2.22 3.88 -1.42
C THR A 51 -3.34 2.98 -0.91
N THR A 52 -3.30 1.69 -1.23
CA THR A 52 -4.15 0.74 -0.51
C THR A 52 -3.71 0.67 0.95
N SER A 53 -4.63 0.84 1.89
CA SER A 53 -4.28 1.02 3.30
C SER A 53 -5.28 0.36 4.24
N LEU A 54 -4.81 0.04 5.44
CA LEU A 54 -5.61 -0.52 6.51
C LEU A 54 -5.29 0.29 7.77
N PRO A 55 -6.28 0.98 8.38
CA PRO A 55 -6.07 1.62 9.67
C PRO A 55 -5.62 0.62 10.74
N VAL A 56 -4.98 1.13 11.78
CA VAL A 56 -4.83 0.38 13.04
C VAL A 56 -6.19 0.17 13.69
N GLU A 57 -6.33 -0.89 14.48
CA GLU A 57 -7.61 -1.34 15.06
C GLU A 57 -8.42 -0.21 15.71
N LYS A 58 -7.76 0.62 16.53
CA LYS A 58 -8.37 1.74 17.27
C LYS A 58 -9.00 2.84 16.39
N GLU A 59 -8.63 2.93 15.11
CA GLU A 59 -9.10 3.97 14.17
C GLU A 59 -9.97 3.35 13.05
N LEU A 60 -10.07 2.02 12.99
CA LEU A 60 -10.75 1.30 11.91
C LEU A 60 -12.25 1.58 11.89
N GLU A 61 -12.92 1.48 13.04
CA GLU A 61 -14.36 1.69 13.17
C GLU A 61 -14.74 3.10 12.68
N TYR A 62 -14.08 4.12 13.22
CA TYR A 62 -14.32 5.51 12.83
C TYR A 62 -14.06 5.78 11.33
N ALA A 63 -12.98 5.23 10.78
CA ALA A 63 -12.67 5.37 9.35
C ALA A 63 -13.71 4.67 8.46
N MET A 64 -14.32 3.58 8.93
CA MET A 64 -15.40 2.89 8.23
C MET A 64 -16.72 3.66 8.31
N GLU A 65 -17.04 4.24 9.45
CA GLU A 65 -18.29 5.00 9.65
C GLU A 65 -18.34 6.28 8.83
N THR A 66 -17.21 6.97 8.70
CA THR A 66 -17.12 8.29 8.07
C THR A 66 -16.56 8.26 6.65
N GLY A 67 -16.07 7.11 6.21
CA GLY A 67 -15.40 6.95 4.92
C GLY A 67 -16.32 6.57 3.77
N SER A 68 -15.85 6.83 2.56
CA SER A 68 -16.39 6.25 1.32
C SER A 68 -15.27 5.47 0.64
N TYR A 69 -15.43 4.15 0.57
CA TYR A 69 -14.34 3.26 0.20
C TYR A 69 -14.80 2.04 -0.58
N LEU A 70 -13.85 1.47 -1.32
CA LEU A 70 -13.93 0.11 -1.83
C LEU A 70 -12.95 -0.75 -1.04
N LEU A 71 -13.30 -2.02 -0.82
CA LEU A 71 -12.40 -3.01 -0.26
C LEU A 71 -11.62 -3.72 -1.37
N SER A 72 -10.29 -3.69 -1.26
CA SER A 72 -9.37 -4.45 -2.09
C SER A 72 -8.85 -5.65 -1.31
N LYS A 73 -8.99 -6.83 -1.90
CA LYS A 73 -8.46 -8.07 -1.35
C LYS A 73 -7.02 -8.30 -1.81
N SER A 74 -6.08 -8.35 -0.88
CA SER A 74 -4.70 -8.78 -1.11
C SER A 74 -4.57 -10.25 -0.72
N SER A 75 -4.27 -11.10 -1.71
CA SER A 75 -4.12 -12.55 -1.53
C SER A 75 -2.97 -13.09 -2.38
N GLY A 76 -2.69 -14.39 -2.29
CA GLY A 76 -1.68 -15.07 -3.11
C GLY A 76 -0.78 -15.99 -2.30
N PHE A 77 0.38 -16.29 -2.85
CA PHE A 77 1.38 -17.14 -2.20
C PHE A 77 2.55 -16.29 -1.66
N ALA A 78 3.13 -16.71 -0.55
CA ALA A 78 4.34 -16.11 -0.01
C ALA A 78 5.54 -16.55 -0.87
N PHE A 79 6.35 -15.60 -1.31
CA PHE A 79 7.63 -15.90 -1.94
C PHE A 79 8.69 -16.04 -0.85
N SER A 80 9.38 -17.19 -0.82
CA SER A 80 10.48 -17.47 0.10
C SER A 80 11.48 -18.43 -0.53
N THR A 81 12.74 -18.33 -0.15
CA THR A 81 13.80 -19.29 -0.48
C THR A 81 14.07 -20.28 0.65
N GLU A 82 13.42 -20.12 1.81
CA GLU A 82 13.60 -20.98 2.99
C GLU A 82 12.65 -22.18 3.00
N THR A 83 11.65 -22.19 2.11
CA THR A 83 10.72 -23.30 1.93
C THR A 83 10.74 -23.81 0.50
N ASN A 84 10.65 -25.13 0.32
CA ASN A 84 10.53 -25.74 -1.01
C ASN A 84 9.09 -25.75 -1.54
N GLU A 85 8.11 -25.47 -0.68
CA GLU A 85 6.69 -25.42 -1.00
C GLU A 85 6.16 -23.98 -1.05
N ASN A 86 5.10 -23.77 -1.83
CA ASN A 86 4.41 -22.49 -1.91
C ASN A 86 3.24 -22.46 -0.92
N TYR A 87 3.33 -21.61 0.09
CA TYR A 87 2.28 -21.44 1.09
C TYR A 87 1.42 -20.21 0.78
N ARG A 88 0.10 -20.38 0.90
CA ARG A 88 -0.84 -19.27 0.74
C ARG A 88 -0.72 -18.32 1.92
N LYS A 89 -0.42 -17.05 1.67
CA LYS A 89 -0.41 -16.01 2.70
C LYS A 89 -1.84 -15.68 3.13
N GLN A 90 -2.00 -15.16 4.34
CA GLN A 90 -3.31 -14.78 4.85
C GLN A 90 -3.96 -13.71 3.95
N ASP A 91 -5.24 -13.88 3.66
CA ASP A 91 -5.99 -12.90 2.88
C ASP A 91 -6.15 -11.62 3.72
N LEU A 92 -5.80 -10.46 3.15
CA LEU A 92 -5.93 -9.16 3.81
C LEU A 92 -6.83 -8.24 3.01
N TYR A 93 -7.88 -7.71 3.64
CA TYR A 93 -8.76 -6.70 3.03
C TYR A 93 -8.29 -5.31 3.46
N LYS A 94 -8.14 -4.41 2.49
CA LYS A 94 -7.66 -3.04 2.68
C LYS A 94 -8.59 -2.07 1.97
N PHE A 95 -8.63 -0.83 2.42
CA PHE A 95 -9.25 0.23 1.61
C PHE A 95 -8.43 0.43 0.34
N ALA A 96 -9.13 0.56 -0.79
CA ALA A 96 -8.52 0.85 -2.08
C ALA A 96 -7.95 2.27 -2.10
N SER A 97 -6.88 2.52 -2.87
CA SER A 97 -6.47 3.90 -3.20
C SER A 97 -7.62 4.62 -3.92
N GLY A 98 -7.81 5.89 -3.61
CA GLY A 98 -8.96 6.68 -4.05
C GLY A 98 -10.12 6.68 -3.05
N SER A 99 -10.04 5.88 -1.98
CA SER A 99 -11.04 5.95 -0.90
C SER A 99 -10.90 7.27 -0.13
N THR A 100 -12.02 7.84 0.29
CA THR A 100 -12.08 9.13 0.99
C THR A 100 -12.53 8.98 2.43
N PHE A 101 -11.99 9.81 3.32
CA PHE A 101 -12.24 9.78 4.76
C PHE A 101 -12.38 11.20 5.31
N SER A 102 -13.07 11.38 6.44
CA SER A 102 -13.24 12.68 7.11
C SER A 102 -11.94 13.23 7.69
N GLU A 103 -10.99 12.37 8.04
CA GLU A 103 -9.65 12.71 8.50
C GLU A 103 -8.65 11.59 8.17
N THR A 104 -7.37 11.88 8.35
CA THR A 104 -6.30 10.89 8.19
C THR A 104 -6.30 9.86 9.30
N PHE A 105 -5.96 8.61 8.98
CA PHE A 105 -5.69 7.55 9.95
C PHE A 105 -4.26 7.03 9.86
N THR A 106 -3.82 6.37 10.92
CA THR A 106 -2.58 5.63 11.02
C THR A 106 -2.75 4.26 10.40
N GLY A 107 -1.99 3.96 9.34
CA GLY A 107 -1.96 2.60 8.79
C GLY A 107 -0.86 1.73 9.37
N GLN A 108 -0.81 0.49 8.90
CA GLN A 108 0.06 -0.56 9.42
C GLN A 108 0.85 -1.30 8.32
N ILE A 109 1.90 -2.00 8.74
CA ILE A 109 2.53 -3.06 7.93
C ILE A 109 2.07 -4.36 8.59
N VAL A 110 1.29 -5.15 7.85
CA VAL A 110 0.64 -6.34 8.39
C VAL A 110 1.46 -7.55 8.02
N ASP A 111 1.83 -8.35 9.01
CA ASP A 111 2.39 -9.67 8.77
C ASP A 111 1.28 -10.64 8.39
N VAL A 112 1.30 -11.09 7.13
CA VAL A 112 0.31 -12.01 6.55
C VAL A 112 0.89 -13.41 6.38
N ARG A 113 1.93 -13.77 7.15
CA ARG A 113 2.57 -15.08 7.02
C ARG A 113 1.58 -16.23 7.23
N PRO A 114 1.75 -17.35 6.51
CA PRO A 114 1.13 -18.62 6.88
C PRO A 114 1.45 -19.00 8.33
N LEU A 115 0.61 -19.85 8.93
CA LEU A 115 0.93 -20.43 10.24
C LEU A 115 2.26 -21.19 10.16
N ASP A 116 3.09 -21.05 11.19
CA ASP A 116 4.42 -21.69 11.31
C ASP A 116 5.41 -21.39 10.16
N PHE A 117 5.24 -20.26 9.47
CA PHE A 117 6.16 -19.82 8.41
C PHE A 117 7.46 -19.24 8.99
N PRO A 118 8.65 -19.54 8.40
CA PRO A 118 9.94 -19.30 9.05
C PRO A 118 10.30 -17.81 9.23
N HIS A 119 9.68 -16.92 8.45
CA HIS A 119 9.89 -15.48 8.55
C HIS A 119 8.59 -14.71 8.32
N GLU A 120 8.61 -13.41 8.59
CA GLU A 120 7.47 -12.53 8.36
C GLU A 120 7.16 -12.38 6.85
N VAL A 121 5.89 -12.20 6.51
CA VAL A 121 5.45 -11.89 5.15
C VAL A 121 4.72 -10.56 5.19
N LEU A 122 5.44 -9.48 4.87
CA LEU A 122 4.98 -8.12 5.12
C LEU A 122 4.08 -7.60 3.99
N ASN A 123 2.87 -7.17 4.35
CA ASN A 123 1.94 -6.45 3.49
C ASN A 123 1.92 -4.97 3.88
N TYR A 124 2.43 -4.10 3.01
CA TYR A 124 2.41 -2.66 3.23
C TYR A 124 0.98 -2.10 3.09
N ALA A 125 0.47 -1.49 4.16
CA ALA A 125 -0.88 -0.92 4.22
C ALA A 125 -0.91 0.46 4.91
N LYS A 126 0.19 1.23 4.82
CA LYS A 126 0.27 2.58 5.39
C LYS A 126 -0.18 3.64 4.38
N PRO A 127 -1.09 4.56 4.75
CA PRO A 127 -1.61 5.56 3.85
C PRO A 127 -0.60 6.68 3.56
N LEU A 128 -0.61 7.15 2.32
CA LEU A 128 -0.32 8.54 1.99
C LEU A 128 -1.65 9.18 1.60
N PHE A 129 -1.92 10.38 2.10
CA PHE A 129 -3.18 11.07 1.83
C PHE A 129 -2.99 12.27 0.90
N PHE A 130 -4.05 12.60 0.20
CA PHE A 130 -4.22 13.80 -0.58
C PHE A 130 -5.38 14.61 0.01
N LYS A 131 -5.10 15.86 0.42
CA LYS A 131 -6.12 16.78 0.95
C LYS A 131 -7.17 17.06 -0.11
N MET A 132 -8.44 16.92 0.22
CA MET A 132 -9.55 17.32 -0.63
C MET A 132 -9.86 18.80 -0.40
N GLU A 133 -10.31 19.51 -1.42
CA GLU A 133 -10.90 20.84 -1.21
C GLU A 133 -12.32 20.62 -0.70
N GLY A 134 -12.76 21.40 0.29
CA GLY A 134 -14.14 21.35 0.76
C GLY A 134 -15.08 21.73 -0.37
N GLU A 135 -16.11 20.92 -0.61
CA GLU A 135 -17.28 21.39 -1.34
C GLU A 135 -17.85 22.57 -0.54
N ARG A 136 -17.81 23.77 -1.13
CA ARG A 136 -18.56 24.93 -0.63
C ARG A 136 -20.01 24.83 -1.07
#